data_AF-A0A7X8FSF2-F1
#
_entry.id   AF-A0A7X8FSF2-F1
#
_cell.length_a   1.000
_cell.length_b   1.000
_cell.length_c   1.000
_cell.angle_alpha   90.00
_cell.angle_beta   90.00
_cell.angle_gamma   90.00
#
_symmetry.space_group_name_H-M   'P 1'
#
loop_
_entity.id
_entity.type
_entity.pdbx_description
1 polymer ?
#
loop_
_entity_poly.entity_id
_entity_poly.type
_entity_poly.pdbx_seq_one_letter_code
_entity_poly.pdbx_strand_id
1 'polypeptide(L)'
;MPDETDRRQLIVGSKQVIRSLKKKQPLSRVVIARDANNTEDIDYILTECKQQNIDVAWYDSMKELGQTCHIDVSAAVVALMI
;
A
#
# COMPACT_ATOMS: atom_id res chain seq x y z
N MET A 1 20.64 1.25 -9.67
CA MET A 1 20.30 -0.01 -8.98
C MET A 1 18.80 -0.19 -9.11
N PRO A 2 18.30 -1.11 -9.93
CA PRO A 2 16.87 -1.40 -9.96
C PRO A 2 16.58 -2.42 -8.86
N ASP A 3 15.77 -2.00 -7.90
CA ASP A 3 15.40 -2.76 -6.71
C ASP A 3 14.66 -4.05 -7.11
N GLU A 4 15.18 -5.13 -6.56
CA GLU A 4 14.72 -6.51 -6.64
C GLU A 4 13.20 -6.56 -6.41
N THR A 5 12.43 -6.90 -7.44
CA THR A 5 11.00 -7.22 -7.32
C THR A 5 10.88 -8.55 -6.58
N ASP A 6 11.14 -8.52 -5.28
CA ASP A 6 10.96 -9.65 -4.39
C ASP A 6 9.45 -9.94 -4.32
N ARG A 7 9.10 -11.20 -4.55
CA ARG A 7 7.74 -11.76 -4.45
C ARG A 7 7.27 -11.79 -2.98
N ARG A 8 7.44 -10.69 -2.25
CA ARG A 8 6.96 -10.48 -0.89
C ARG A 8 5.55 -9.95 -0.94
N GLN A 9 4.61 -10.84 -0.68
CA GLN A 9 3.17 -10.62 -0.44
C GLN A 9 2.74 -9.14 -0.50
N LEU A 10 2.56 -8.64 -1.72
CA LEU A 10 2.02 -7.31 -1.99
C LEU A 10 0.52 -7.39 -1.79
N ILE A 11 0.00 -6.57 -0.88
CA ILE A 11 -1.42 -6.46 -0.64
C ILE A 11 -1.93 -5.26 -1.43
N VAL A 12 -2.68 -5.55 -2.48
CA VAL A 12 -3.15 -4.53 -3.43
C VAL A 12 -4.62 -4.23 -3.15
N GLY A 13 -4.94 -2.95 -2.96
CA GLY A 13 -6.30 -2.46 -2.74
C GLY A 13 -6.60 -2.16 -1.27
N SER A 14 -7.26 -1.03 -1.03
CA SER A 14 -7.57 -0.51 0.31
C SER A 14 -8.23 -1.54 1.22
N LYS A 15 -9.25 -2.26 0.71
CA LYS A 15 -9.97 -3.28 1.48
C LYS A 15 -9.08 -4.44 1.95
N GLN A 16 -8.11 -4.87 1.14
CA GLN A 16 -7.19 -5.94 1.57
C GLN A 16 -6.16 -5.42 2.57
N VAL A 17 -5.67 -4.19 2.40
CA VAL A 17 -4.76 -3.53 3.35
C VAL A 17 -5.44 -3.38 4.70
N ILE A 18 -6.67 -2.87 4.73
CA ILE A 18 -7.49 -2.76 5.95
C ILE A 18 -7.67 -4.11 6.63
N ARG A 19 -7.99 -5.17 5.86
CA ARG A 19 -8.09 -6.53 6.42
C ARG A 19 -6.77 -6.98 7.04
N SER A 20 -5.64 -6.60 6.44
CA SER A 20 -4.32 -7.02 6.90
C SER A 20 -3.87 -6.26 8.14
N LEU A 21 -4.15 -4.96 8.20
CA LEU A 21 -4.00 -4.12 9.39
C LEU A 21 -4.86 -4.66 10.55
N LYS A 22 -6.15 -4.98 10.28
CA LYS A 22 -7.04 -5.60 11.28
C LYS A 22 -6.55 -6.95 11.78
N LYS A 23 -5.94 -7.75 10.91
CA LYS A 23 -5.30 -9.03 11.26
C LYS A 23 -3.94 -8.86 11.95
N LYS A 24 -3.46 -7.62 12.15
CA LYS A 24 -2.12 -7.30 12.66
C LYS A 24 -1.01 -8.04 11.90
N GLN A 25 -1.12 -8.08 10.58
CA GLN A 25 -0.06 -8.65 9.75
C GLN A 25 1.14 -7.68 9.70
N PRO A 26 2.38 -8.21 9.67
CA PRO A 26 3.59 -7.39 9.64
C PRO A 26 3.71 -6.71 8.28
N LEU A 27 3.40 -5.42 8.22
CA LEU A 27 3.57 -4.60 7.02
C LEU A 27 4.88 -3.83 7.14
N SER A 28 5.68 -3.87 6.08
CA SER A 28 6.95 -3.17 5.98
C SER A 28 6.71 -1.69 5.67
N ARG A 29 5.85 -1.43 4.67
CA ARG A 29 5.53 -0.10 4.18
C ARG A 29 4.18 -0.10 3.47
N VAL A 30 3.45 1.00 3.55
CA VAL A 30 2.24 1.24 2.76
C VAL A 30 2.49 2.34 1.74
N VAL A 31 1.97 2.18 0.53
CA VAL A 31 2.12 3.08 -0.60
C VAL A 31 0.74 3.53 -1.05
N ILE A 32 0.53 4.83 -1.16
CA ILE A 32 -0.76 5.45 -1.47
C ILE A 32 -0.60 6.35 -2.68
N ALA A 33 -1.45 6.18 -3.70
CA ALA A 33 -1.51 7.10 -4.82
C ALA A 33 -2.29 8.36 -4.43
N ARG A 34 -1.79 9.55 -4.80
CA ARG A 34 -2.49 10.83 -4.59
C ARG A 34 -3.81 10.91 -5.34
N ASP A 35 -3.93 10.19 -6.45
CA ASP A 35 -5.14 10.05 -7.26
C ASP A 35 -6.21 9.13 -6.62
N ALA A 36 -5.95 8.59 -5.42
CA ALA A 36 -6.90 7.72 -4.74
C ALA A 36 -8.14 8.48 -4.24
N ASN A 37 -9.28 8.27 -4.89
CA ASN A 37 -10.58 8.85 -4.49
C ASN A 37 -11.15 8.30 -3.16
N ASN A 38 -10.57 7.26 -2.57
CA ASN A 38 -11.06 6.63 -1.34
C ASN A 38 -10.38 7.20 -0.09
N THR A 39 -10.65 8.47 0.21
CA THR A 39 -10.06 9.18 1.36
C THR A 39 -10.37 8.52 2.70
N GLU A 40 -11.56 7.95 2.89
CA GLU A 40 -11.97 7.29 4.15
C GLU A 40 -11.13 6.04 4.44
N ASP A 41 -10.89 5.20 3.43
CA ASP A 41 -10.05 4.02 3.58
C ASP A 41 -8.59 4.42 3.89
N ILE A 42 -8.09 5.48 3.25
CA ILE A 42 -6.73 6.00 3.42
C ILE A 42 -6.54 6.53 4.83
N ASP A 43 -7.48 7.31 5.36
CA ASP A 43 -7.41 7.86 6.71
C ASP A 43 -7.36 6.75 7.78
N TYR A 44 -8.18 5.70 7.60
CA TYR A 44 -8.11 4.52 8.45
C TYR A 44 -6.75 3.83 8.37
N ILE A 45 -6.23 3.62 7.16
CA ILE A 45 -4.92 2.99 6.94
C ILE A 45 -3.79 3.82 7.57
N LEU A 46 -3.81 5.14 7.41
CA LEU A 46 -2.85 6.07 8.02
C LEU A 46 -2.89 5.99 9.55
N THR A 47 -4.08 5.95 10.13
CA THR A 47 -4.27 5.83 11.58
C THR A 47 -3.70 4.51 12.11
N GLU A 48 -4.00 3.40 11.45
CA GLU A 48 -3.47 2.09 11.83
C GLU A 48 -1.96 2.00 11.61
N CYS A 49 -1.43 2.54 10.51
CA CYS A 49 0.00 2.60 10.25
C CYS A 49 0.72 3.42 11.32
N LYS A 50 0.16 4.56 11.72
CA LYS A 50 0.71 5.38 12.80
C LYS A 50 0.71 4.66 14.14
N GLN A 51 -0.34 3.90 14.45
CA GLN A 51 -0.39 3.06 15.66
C GLN A 51 0.64 1.93 15.63
N GLN A 52 0.85 1.31 14.47
CA GLN A 52 1.78 0.19 14.30
C GLN A 52 3.21 0.63 13.92
N ASN A 53 3.48 1.94 13.81
CA ASN A 53 4.75 2.50 13.35
C ASN A 53 5.18 1.99 11.95
N ILE A 54 4.21 1.85 11.04
CA ILE A 54 4.44 1.43 9.65
C ILE A 54 4.71 2.68 8.80
N ASP A 55 5.70 2.58 7.93
CA ASP A 55 6.09 3.65 7.01
C ASP A 55 5.05 3.85 5.90
N VAL A 56 4.69 5.09 5.58
CA VAL A 56 3.69 5.41 4.53
C VAL A 56 4.30 6.31 3.47
N ALA A 57 4.30 5.85 2.22
CA ALA A 57 4.81 6.54 1.05
C ALA A 57 3.66 6.99 0.13
N TRP A 58 3.84 8.15 -0.51
CA TRP A 58 2.85 8.70 -1.44
C TRP A 58 3.42 8.76 -2.86
N TYR A 59 2.62 8.40 -3.86
CA TYR A 59 2.95 8.47 -5.29
C TYR A 59 2.00 9.41 -6.03
N ASP A 60 2.45 10.03 -7.12
CA ASP A 60 1.63 10.94 -7.93
C ASP A 60 0.48 10.25 -8.65
N SER A 61 0.65 9.00 -9.10
CA SER A 61 -0.36 8.32 -9.91
C SER A 61 -0.40 6.81 -9.66
N MET A 62 -1.62 6.25 -9.66
CA MET A 62 -1.84 4.80 -9.56
C MET A 62 -1.13 4.03 -10.68
N LYS A 63 -0.99 4.67 -11.85
CA LYS A 63 -0.36 4.11 -13.04
C LYS A 63 1.15 3.89 -12.86
N GLU A 64 1.85 4.88 -12.33
CA GLU A 64 3.29 4.79 -12.03
C GLU A 64 3.55 3.76 -10.93
N LEU A 65 2.71 3.76 -9.89
CA LEU A 65 2.80 2.80 -8.79
C LEU A 65 2.61 1.37 -9.31
N GLY A 66 1.58 1.14 -10.13
CA GLY A 66 1.31 -0.17 -10.72
C GLY A 66 2.42 -0.66 -11.66
N GLN A 67 2.96 0.22 -12.52
CA GLN A 67 4.10 -0.10 -13.38
C GLN A 67 5.36 -0.43 -12.58
N THR A 68 5.64 0.33 -11.52
CA THR A 68 6.82 0.12 -10.66
C THR A 68 6.71 -1.21 -9.93
N CYS A 69 5.53 -1.55 -9.43
CA CYS A 69 5.27 -2.80 -8.74
C CYS A 69 4.96 -3.99 -9.67
N HIS A 70 5.06 -3.82 -11.00
CA HIS A 70 4.71 -4.85 -12.00
C HIS A 70 3.31 -5.48 -11.79
N ILE A 71 2.37 -4.72 -11.25
CA ILE A 71 0.98 -5.14 -11.03
C ILE A 71 0.11 -4.57 -12.15
N ASP A 72 -0.59 -5.46 -12.86
CA ASP A 72 -1.46 -5.14 -14.01
C ASP A 72 -2.78 -4.44 -13.60
N VAL A 73 -2.93 -4.11 -12.32
CA VAL A 73 -4.14 -3.53 -11.75
C VAL A 73 -3.88 -2.11 -11.26
N SER A 74 -4.70 -1.15 -11.71
CA SER A 74 -4.72 0.23 -11.23
C SER A 74 -5.07 0.25 -9.73
N ALA A 75 -4.06 0.26 -8.87
CA ALA A 75 -4.23 0.21 -7.43
C ALA A 75 -4.05 1.59 -6.80
N ALA A 76 -5.08 2.03 -6.09
CA ALA A 76 -5.06 3.27 -5.30
C ALA A 76 -4.13 3.15 -4.08
N VAL A 77 -4.06 1.95 -3.49
CA VAL A 77 -3.29 1.68 -2.27
C VAL A 77 -2.63 0.31 -2.38
N VAL A 78 -1.35 0.23 -2.01
CA VAL A 78 -0.56 -1.01 -1.98
C VAL A 78 0.16 -1.08 -0.65
N ALA A 79 0.11 -2.23 0.03
CA ALA A 79 0.94 -2.47 1.20
C ALA A 79 1.96 -3.57 0.91
N LEU A 80 3.18 -3.38 1.39
CA LEU A 80 4.27 -4.34 1.34
C LEU A 80 4.30 -5.11 2.66
N MET A 81 4.22 -6.43 2.61
CA MET A 81 4.44 -7.30 3.78
C MET A 81 5.93 -7.63 3.93
N ILE A 82 6.35 -7.91 5.16
CA ILE A 82 7.69 -8.43 5.51
C ILE A 82 7.59 -9.92 5.82
#